data_AF-A0A0F8Z457-F1
#
_entry.id   AF-A0A0F8Z457-F1
#
_cell.length_a   1.000
_cell.length_b   1.000
_cell.length_c   1.000
_cell.angle_alpha   90.00
_cell.angle_beta   90.00
_cell.angle_gamma   90.00
#
_symmetry.space_group_name_H-M   'P 1'
#
loop_
_entity.id
_entity.type
_entity.pdbx_description
1 polymer ?
#
loop_
_entity_poly.entity_id
_entity_poly.type
_entity_poly.pdbx_seq_one_letter_code
_entity_poly.pdbx_strand_id
1 'polypeptide(L)'
;MADRQIFQLDEKTTPVATDWVAVQDKTGTAGAKKVSQTNLAKGLKVALQLTTPGGRLTLTTAVPVTTSNVSAATTVYYTPYVHNIIMLYSGTAWEAIEFTEVSIAVPSTTVTPFDVFGLSSGGSLVIETLDWTNDTTRATALAYQDGRLVKSGSATRLYLGTGRTTGVSGQTEDSISKRFHWNYYNRVPRQLKLIEVTNHTYATNTVRPWNNA
;
A
#
# COMPACT_ATOMS: atom_id res chain seq x y z
N MET A 1 -0.91 -25.50 47.86
CA MET A 1 -2.00 -25.62 46.88
C MET A 1 -1.38 -25.41 45.51
N ALA A 2 -0.87 -26.49 44.91
CA ALA A 2 -0.21 -26.46 43.61
C ALA A 2 -1.09 -27.28 42.68
N ASP A 3 -1.91 -26.61 41.88
CA ASP A 3 -2.39 -27.17 40.62
C ASP A 3 -2.75 -26.02 39.68
N ARG A 4 -1.75 -25.49 38.97
CA ARG A 4 -1.91 -24.47 37.92
C ARG A 4 -1.52 -25.00 36.54
N GLN A 5 -1.29 -26.30 36.41
CA GLN A 5 -0.96 -26.91 35.11
C GLN A 5 -2.26 -27.29 34.41
N ILE A 6 -2.67 -26.48 33.42
CA ILE A 6 -3.66 -26.91 32.44
C ILE A 6 -2.98 -28.01 31.61
N PHE A 7 -3.25 -29.29 31.93
CA PHE A 7 -2.87 -30.49 31.16
C PHE A 7 -1.47 -30.46 30.51
N GLN A 8 -0.40 -30.67 31.29
CA GLN A 8 1.00 -30.77 30.79
C GLN A 8 1.52 -29.51 30.07
N LEU A 9 0.95 -28.35 30.40
CA LEU A 9 1.45 -27.05 29.99
C LEU A 9 1.85 -26.28 31.24
N ASP A 10 3.08 -25.76 31.22
CA ASP A 10 3.59 -24.86 32.25
C ASP A 10 3.24 -23.42 31.90
N GLU A 11 2.77 -22.66 32.89
CA GLU A 11 2.59 -21.21 32.74
C GLU A 11 3.96 -20.56 32.45
N LYS A 12 4.06 -19.81 31.35
CA LYS A 12 5.23 -18.98 31.03
C LYS A 12 4.87 -17.52 31.08
N THR A 13 5.75 -16.71 31.67
CA THR A 13 5.62 -15.25 31.70
C THR A 13 5.93 -14.59 30.36
N THR A 14 6.69 -15.27 29.48
CA THR A 14 7.07 -14.79 28.15
C THR A 14 6.87 -15.92 27.12
N PRO A 15 5.65 -16.10 26.60
CA PRO A 15 5.40 -17.13 25.59
C PRO A 15 6.14 -16.85 24.27
N VAL A 16 6.53 -17.92 23.57
CA VAL A 16 7.16 -17.89 22.25
C VAL A 16 6.33 -18.66 21.22
N ALA A 17 6.58 -18.43 19.93
CA ALA A 17 5.76 -19.01 18.84
C ALA A 17 5.72 -20.55 18.78
N THR A 18 6.69 -21.23 19.41
CA THR A 18 6.73 -22.70 19.52
C THR A 18 5.95 -23.25 20.72
N ASP A 19 5.48 -22.39 21.62
CA ASP A 19 4.68 -22.82 22.76
C ASP A 19 3.29 -23.29 22.33
N TRP A 20 2.62 -24.00 23.24
CA TRP A 20 1.34 -24.64 23.00
C TRP A 20 0.21 -23.88 23.70
N VAL A 21 -0.95 -23.83 23.05
CA VAL A 21 -2.20 -23.28 23.58
C VAL A 21 -3.17 -24.45 23.86
N ALA A 22 -3.73 -24.49 25.07
CA ALA A 22 -4.76 -25.47 25.40
C ALA A 22 -6.09 -25.12 24.70
N VAL A 23 -6.78 -26.15 24.21
CA VAL A 23 -8.11 -26.05 23.60
C VAL A 23 -9.02 -27.04 24.31
N GLN A 24 -10.19 -26.58 24.76
CA GLN A 24 -11.21 -27.41 25.37
C GLN A 24 -12.38 -27.59 24.38
N ASP A 25 -12.90 -28.81 24.29
CA ASP A 25 -14.07 -29.15 23.47
C ASP A 25 -15.33 -29.18 24.37
N LYS A 26 -16.47 -28.70 23.85
CA LYS A 26 -17.76 -28.68 24.56
C LYS A 26 -18.44 -30.06 24.53
N THR A 27 -18.05 -30.96 23.64
CA THR A 27 -18.66 -32.30 23.50
C THR A 27 -17.72 -33.43 23.87
N GLY A 28 -17.77 -33.80 25.15
CA GLY A 28 -18.05 -35.18 25.56
C GLY A 28 -17.07 -36.32 25.32
N THR A 29 -15.93 -36.14 24.63
CA THR A 29 -14.93 -37.21 24.51
C THR A 29 -13.49 -36.72 24.72
N ALA A 30 -12.92 -37.19 25.84
CA ALA A 30 -11.51 -37.28 26.22
C ALA A 30 -10.60 -36.06 25.97
N GLY A 31 -10.62 -35.13 26.94
CA GLY A 31 -9.46 -34.36 27.36
C GLY A 31 -9.22 -33.01 26.66
N ALA A 32 -8.55 -32.10 27.39
CA ALA A 32 -8.02 -30.89 26.77
C ALA A 32 -6.99 -31.27 25.70
N LYS A 33 -7.10 -30.63 24.54
CA LYS A 33 -6.14 -30.78 23.43
C LYS A 33 -5.20 -29.59 23.45
N LYS A 34 -4.09 -29.69 22.71
CA LYS A 34 -3.16 -28.57 22.53
C LYS A 34 -2.91 -28.31 21.06
N VAL A 35 -2.82 -27.05 20.70
CA VAL A 35 -2.43 -26.58 19.37
C VAL A 35 -1.22 -25.67 19.53
N SER A 36 -0.23 -25.75 18.65
CA SER A 36 0.91 -24.86 18.72
C SER A 36 0.47 -23.44 18.35
N GLN A 37 1.06 -22.43 18.99
CA GLN A 37 0.82 -21.03 18.61
C GLN A 37 1.13 -20.79 17.13
N THR A 38 2.15 -21.47 16.60
CA THR A 38 2.48 -21.48 15.17
C THR A 38 1.31 -22.00 14.30
N ASN A 39 0.65 -23.09 14.68
CA ASN A 39 -0.44 -23.65 13.88
C ASN A 39 -1.70 -22.77 13.92
N LEU A 40 -1.99 -22.11 15.04
CA LEU A 40 -3.02 -21.07 15.11
C LEU A 40 -2.65 -19.87 14.23
N ALA A 41 -1.41 -19.40 14.29
CA ALA A 41 -0.93 -18.27 13.51
C ALA A 41 -0.92 -18.54 12.00
N LYS A 42 -0.77 -19.80 11.55
CA LYS A 42 -0.80 -20.16 10.11
C LYS A 42 -2.12 -19.77 9.44
N GLY A 43 -3.26 -20.09 10.06
CA GLY A 43 -4.57 -19.75 9.50
C GLY A 43 -4.76 -18.24 9.37
N LEU A 44 -4.33 -17.48 10.39
CA LEU A 44 -4.34 -16.03 10.36
C LEU A 44 -3.39 -15.47 9.29
N LYS A 45 -2.17 -16.01 9.13
CA LYS A 45 -1.21 -15.59 8.10
C LYS A 45 -1.77 -15.74 6.68
N VAL A 46 -2.49 -16.81 6.40
CA VAL A 46 -3.13 -17.02 5.09
C VAL A 46 -4.23 -15.97 4.86
N ALA A 47 -5.09 -15.70 5.86
CA ALA A 47 -6.12 -14.67 5.75
C ALA A 47 -5.54 -13.26 5.57
N LEU A 48 -4.44 -12.97 6.26
CA LEU A 48 -3.72 -11.70 6.17
C LEU A 48 -3.08 -11.48 4.79
N GLN A 49 -2.54 -12.53 4.17
CA GLN A 49 -2.01 -12.44 2.80
C GLN A 49 -3.09 -12.06 1.77
N LEU A 50 -4.35 -12.47 1.98
CA LEU A 50 -5.47 -12.11 1.11
C LEU A 50 -5.97 -10.66 1.32
N THR A 51 -5.65 -10.03 2.45
CA THR A 51 -6.15 -8.69 2.78
C THR A 51 -5.39 -7.62 2.01
N THR A 52 -5.97 -7.10 0.92
CA THR A 52 -5.38 -5.97 0.19
C THR A 52 -5.37 -4.70 1.04
N PRO A 53 -4.43 -3.76 0.83
CA PRO A 53 -4.48 -2.48 1.52
C PRO A 53 -5.82 -1.77 1.31
N GLY A 54 -6.44 -1.31 2.40
CA GLY A 54 -7.77 -0.70 2.36
C GLY A 54 -7.80 0.79 2.05
N GLY A 55 -6.64 1.45 1.95
CA GLY A 55 -6.52 2.88 1.73
C GLY A 55 -6.35 3.28 0.26
N ARG A 56 -6.25 4.59 0.04
CA ARG A 56 -5.94 5.21 -1.24
C ARG A 56 -5.02 6.39 -1.06
N LEU A 57 -4.07 6.51 -1.97
CA LEU A 57 -3.37 7.75 -2.18
C LEU A 57 -4.35 8.80 -2.73
N THR A 58 -4.25 10.05 -2.25
CA THR A 58 -5.07 11.19 -2.68
C THR A 58 -4.33 12.51 -2.49
N LEU A 59 -4.79 13.55 -3.17
CA LEU A 59 -4.25 14.92 -3.06
C LEU A 59 -5.16 15.84 -2.22
N THR A 60 -6.18 15.29 -1.56
CA THR A 60 -7.09 16.03 -0.69
C THR A 60 -7.34 15.21 0.57
N THR A 61 -7.06 15.80 1.74
CA THR A 61 -7.28 15.16 3.04
C THR A 61 -8.70 14.64 3.19
N ALA A 62 -8.84 13.44 3.76
CA ALA A 62 -10.08 12.72 4.00
C ALA A 62 -10.95 12.46 2.75
N VAL A 63 -10.40 12.61 1.54
CA VAL A 63 -11.13 12.40 0.27
C VAL A 63 -10.40 11.34 -0.56
N PRO A 64 -10.68 10.04 -0.37
CA PRO A 64 -9.97 8.95 -1.06
C PRO A 64 -10.14 8.97 -2.58
N VAL A 65 -11.25 9.55 -3.08
CA VAL A 65 -11.50 9.77 -4.51
C VAL A 65 -11.85 11.24 -4.70
N THR A 66 -10.92 12.01 -5.25
CA THR A 66 -11.11 13.45 -5.55
C THR A 66 -12.33 13.65 -6.47
N THR A 67 -13.20 14.61 -6.23
CA THR A 67 -14.34 14.89 -7.13
C THR A 67 -14.09 16.09 -8.04
N SER A 68 -13.13 16.94 -7.67
CA SER A 68 -12.69 18.12 -8.43
C SER A 68 -11.24 17.97 -8.89
N ASN A 69 -10.81 18.90 -9.76
CA ASN A 69 -9.40 19.04 -10.09
C ASN A 69 -8.62 19.49 -8.86
N VAL A 70 -7.47 18.87 -8.63
CA VAL A 70 -6.50 19.30 -7.62
C VAL A 70 -5.22 19.68 -8.35
N SER A 71 -5.00 20.98 -8.50
CA SER A 71 -3.82 21.58 -9.11
C SER A 71 -2.83 22.06 -8.06
N ALA A 72 -1.54 22.04 -8.38
CA ALA A 72 -0.47 22.56 -7.51
C ALA A 72 -0.48 21.95 -6.09
N ALA A 73 -0.86 20.68 -5.97
CA ALA A 73 -0.84 20.00 -4.68
C ALA A 73 0.61 19.80 -4.22
N THR A 74 0.90 20.14 -2.97
CA THR A 74 2.23 20.00 -2.36
C THR A 74 2.32 18.82 -1.40
N THR A 75 1.22 18.10 -1.19
CA THR A 75 1.12 16.98 -0.24
C THR A 75 0.37 15.82 -0.87
N VAL A 76 0.90 14.61 -0.67
CA VAL A 76 0.21 13.35 -0.95
C VAL A 76 -0.26 12.76 0.37
N TYR A 77 -1.52 12.37 0.43
CA TYR A 77 -2.13 11.69 1.57
C TYR A 77 -2.36 10.23 1.23
N TYR A 78 -2.28 9.34 2.22
CA TYR A 78 -2.81 7.99 2.15
C TYR A 78 -3.93 7.85 3.18
N THR A 79 -5.16 7.77 2.71
CA THR A 79 -6.37 7.85 3.53
C THR A 79 -7.18 6.55 3.48
N PRO A 80 -7.88 6.14 4.56
CA PRO A 80 -8.76 4.97 4.52
C PRO A 80 -9.84 5.09 3.42
N TYR A 81 -10.17 3.98 2.76
CA TYR A 81 -11.20 3.94 1.72
C TYR A 81 -12.18 2.78 1.87
N VAL A 82 -11.72 1.54 1.66
CA VAL A 82 -12.55 0.33 1.84
C VAL A 82 -12.54 -0.11 3.30
N HIS A 83 -11.36 0.01 3.93
CA HIS A 83 -11.13 -0.20 5.36
C HIS A 83 -9.81 0.49 5.76
N ASN A 84 -9.51 0.51 7.06
CA ASN A 84 -8.34 1.18 7.63
C ASN A 84 -7.19 0.21 7.98
N ILE A 85 -7.06 -0.88 7.23
CA ILE A 85 -6.03 -1.90 7.46
C ILE A 85 -5.08 -1.98 6.25
N ILE A 86 -3.78 -2.05 6.53
CA ILE A 86 -2.73 -2.29 5.55
C ILE A 86 -1.81 -3.41 6.04
N MET A 87 -1.44 -4.32 5.14
CA MET A 87 -0.48 -5.36 5.45
C MET A 87 0.91 -4.90 5.05
N LEU A 88 1.84 -4.82 6.01
CA LEU A 88 3.22 -4.42 5.78
C LEU A 88 4.16 -5.55 6.21
N TYR A 89 5.22 -5.76 5.43
CA TYR A 89 6.20 -6.79 5.74
C TYR A 89 7.22 -6.23 6.74
N SER A 90 7.40 -6.88 7.89
CA SER A 90 8.36 -6.45 8.91
C SER A 90 9.81 -6.85 8.60
N GLY A 91 10.03 -7.59 7.51
CA GLY A 91 11.30 -8.24 7.18
C GLY A 91 11.27 -9.73 7.47
N THR A 92 10.31 -10.19 8.29
CA THR A 92 10.13 -11.60 8.65
C THR A 92 8.71 -12.10 8.39
N ALA A 93 7.70 -11.26 8.57
CA ALA A 93 6.30 -11.62 8.38
C ALA A 93 5.47 -10.43 7.89
N TRP A 94 4.31 -10.74 7.30
CA TRP A 94 3.28 -9.74 7.01
C TRP A 94 2.47 -9.46 8.27
N GLU A 95 2.39 -8.17 8.62
CA GLU A 95 1.72 -7.68 9.81
C GLU A 95 0.59 -6.74 9.40
N ALA A 96 -0.58 -6.92 10.02
CA ALA A 96 -1.71 -6.01 9.83
C ALA A 96 -1.50 -4.76 10.67
N ILE A 97 -1.57 -3.61 10.01
CA ILE A 97 -1.48 -2.31 10.66
C ILE A 97 -2.80 -1.60 10.42
N GLU A 98 -3.45 -1.25 11.52
CA GLU A 98 -4.55 -0.29 11.51
C GLU A 98 -3.94 1.11 11.37
N PHE A 99 -4.45 1.91 10.44
CA PHE A 99 -3.90 3.23 10.15
C PHE A 99 -4.98 4.31 10.11
N THR A 100 -4.58 5.52 10.49
CA THR A 100 -5.29 6.76 10.18
C THR A 100 -4.60 7.44 8.99
N GLU A 101 -5.18 8.51 8.45
CA GLU A 101 -4.57 9.21 7.33
C GLU A 101 -3.14 9.65 7.65
N VAL A 102 -2.22 9.35 6.74
CA VAL A 102 -0.83 9.81 6.77
C VAL A 102 -0.53 10.64 5.55
N SER A 103 0.48 11.51 5.64
CA SER A 103 0.84 12.42 4.57
C SER A 103 2.34 12.51 4.36
N ILE A 104 2.75 12.86 3.15
CA ILE A 104 4.12 13.21 2.81
C ILE A 104 4.14 14.36 1.82
N ALA A 105 5.17 15.20 1.91
CA ALA A 105 5.41 16.25 0.93
C ALA A 105 5.67 15.64 -0.45
N VAL A 106 5.19 16.30 -1.49
CA VAL A 106 5.57 15.97 -2.87
C VAL A 106 7.08 16.24 -3.02
N PRO A 107 7.86 15.36 -3.68
CA PRO A 107 9.29 15.56 -3.84
C PRO A 107 9.63 16.90 -4.49
N SER A 108 10.71 17.53 -4.05
CA SER A 108 11.20 18.83 -4.55
C SER A 108 11.90 18.72 -5.91
N THR A 109 11.30 17.97 -6.84
CA THR A 109 11.75 17.77 -8.21
C THR A 109 10.73 18.38 -9.18
N THR A 110 11.13 18.51 -10.45
CA THR A 110 10.25 18.99 -11.53
C THR A 110 10.12 17.92 -12.59
N VAL A 111 8.92 17.72 -13.14
CA VAL A 111 8.66 16.84 -14.28
C VAL A 111 9.21 15.41 -14.06
N THR A 112 9.22 14.95 -12.81
CA THR A 112 9.85 13.68 -12.41
C THR A 112 8.80 12.74 -11.80
N PRO A 113 8.68 11.50 -12.30
CA PRO A 113 7.88 10.48 -11.63
C PRO A 113 8.50 10.10 -10.28
N PHE A 114 7.66 9.75 -9.30
CA PHE A 114 8.12 9.27 -8.00
C PHE A 114 7.20 8.16 -7.49
N ASP A 115 7.78 7.18 -6.83
CA ASP A 115 7.03 6.12 -6.19
C ASP A 115 6.65 6.49 -4.77
N VAL A 116 5.52 5.98 -4.31
CA VAL A 116 5.10 6.07 -2.92
C VAL A 116 5.07 4.68 -2.32
N PHE A 117 5.78 4.51 -1.21
CA PHE A 117 5.85 3.26 -0.46
C PHE A 117 5.27 3.44 0.94
N GLY A 118 4.62 2.40 1.46
CA GLY A 118 4.23 2.30 2.86
C GLY A 118 5.16 1.36 3.62
N LEU A 119 5.50 1.71 4.85
CA LEU A 119 6.28 0.88 5.77
C LEU A 119 5.79 1.01 7.21
N SER A 120 6.13 0.01 8.02
CA SER A 120 5.90 0.06 9.47
C SER A 120 7.06 0.76 10.16
N SER A 121 6.77 1.74 10.99
CA SER A 121 7.73 2.35 11.91
C SER A 121 7.10 2.38 13.30
N GLY A 122 7.67 1.62 14.24
CA GLY A 122 7.11 1.50 15.59
C GLY A 122 5.67 0.97 15.62
N GLY A 123 5.28 0.13 14.67
CA GLY A 123 3.92 -0.41 14.56
C GLY A 123 2.89 0.53 13.92
N SER A 124 3.30 1.72 13.48
CA SER A 124 2.46 2.67 12.77
C SER A 124 2.81 2.72 11.28
N LEU A 125 1.82 3.01 10.44
CA LEU A 125 2.05 3.28 9.02
C LEU A 125 2.82 4.59 8.86
N VAL A 126 3.89 4.54 8.07
CA VAL A 126 4.57 5.71 7.51
C VAL A 126 4.61 5.53 5.99
N ILE A 127 4.62 6.64 5.25
CA ILE A 127 4.85 6.63 3.81
C ILE A 127 6.15 7.35 3.45
N GLU A 128 6.84 6.87 2.43
CA GLU A 128 8.05 7.46 1.87
C GLU A 128 7.94 7.58 0.36
N THR A 129 8.70 8.50 -0.24
CA THR A 129 8.77 8.67 -1.70
C THR A 129 10.15 8.32 -2.24
N LEU A 130 10.20 7.85 -3.50
CA LEU A 130 11.45 7.64 -4.22
C LEU A 130 11.32 8.17 -5.65
N ASP A 131 12.11 9.18 -5.98
CA ASP A 131 12.16 9.73 -7.34
C ASP A 131 12.68 8.69 -8.33
N TRP A 132 12.12 8.70 -9.54
CA TRP A 132 12.63 7.91 -10.65
C TRP A 132 13.91 8.54 -11.19
N THR A 133 14.76 7.73 -11.84
CA THR A 133 15.96 8.23 -12.51
C THR A 133 15.61 9.09 -13.72
N ASN A 134 14.56 8.72 -14.44
CA ASN A 134 14.02 9.45 -15.58
C ASN A 134 12.57 9.00 -15.87
N ASP A 135 11.99 9.49 -16.97
CA ASP A 135 10.60 9.23 -17.35
C ASP A 135 10.25 7.76 -17.62
N THR A 136 11.24 6.89 -17.81
CA THR A 136 11.02 5.47 -18.14
C THR A 136 11.73 4.51 -17.18
N THR A 137 12.61 5.00 -16.29
CA THR A 137 13.45 4.18 -15.41
C THR A 137 13.28 4.59 -13.95
N ARG A 138 12.77 3.68 -13.12
CA ARG A 138 12.74 3.81 -11.66
C ARG A 138 14.16 3.80 -11.09
N ALA A 139 14.41 4.59 -10.03
CA ALA A 139 15.68 4.55 -9.32
C ALA A 139 15.92 3.21 -8.60
N THR A 140 14.85 2.55 -8.17
CA THR A 140 14.89 1.17 -7.69
C THR A 140 13.71 0.42 -8.28
N ALA A 141 13.98 -0.74 -8.88
CA ALA A 141 12.93 -1.58 -9.44
C ALA A 141 11.95 -2.07 -8.36
N LEU A 142 10.74 -2.44 -8.79
CA LEU A 142 9.81 -3.17 -7.93
C LEU A 142 10.13 -4.67 -7.98
N ALA A 143 9.90 -5.36 -6.87
CA ALA A 143 10.00 -6.81 -6.77
C ALA A 143 8.74 -7.38 -6.12
N TYR A 144 8.51 -8.68 -6.26
CA TYR A 144 7.43 -9.37 -5.55
C TYR A 144 7.94 -9.95 -4.23
N GLN A 145 7.23 -9.64 -3.15
CA GLN A 145 7.28 -10.37 -1.89
C GLN A 145 5.91 -11.01 -1.67
N ASP A 146 5.83 -12.34 -1.69
CA ASP A 146 4.59 -13.10 -1.48
C ASP A 146 3.38 -12.56 -2.27
N GLY A 147 3.61 -12.20 -3.54
CA GLY A 147 2.56 -11.67 -4.43
C GLY A 147 2.26 -10.18 -4.31
N ARG A 148 2.95 -9.44 -3.44
CA ARG A 148 2.82 -7.98 -3.31
C ARG A 148 4.04 -7.26 -3.85
N LEU A 149 3.81 -6.14 -4.54
CA LEU A 149 4.90 -5.31 -5.03
C LEU A 149 5.54 -4.55 -3.87
N VAL A 150 6.86 -4.65 -3.79
CA VAL A 150 7.70 -4.00 -2.81
C VAL A 150 8.89 -3.34 -3.49
N LYS A 151 9.61 -2.47 -2.78
CA LYS A 151 10.89 -1.94 -3.24
C LYS A 151 11.92 -3.08 -3.35
N SER A 152 12.54 -3.27 -4.52
CA SER A 152 13.57 -4.30 -4.68
C SER A 152 14.74 -4.05 -3.71
N GLY A 153 15.25 -5.14 -3.11
CA GLY A 153 16.26 -5.08 -2.06
C GLY A 153 15.74 -4.60 -0.69
N SER A 154 14.47 -4.21 -0.56
CA SER A 154 13.87 -3.82 0.71
C SER A 154 12.38 -4.15 0.77
N ALA A 155 12.07 -5.42 1.04
CA ALA A 155 10.71 -5.94 1.08
C ALA A 155 9.80 -5.28 2.13
N THR A 156 10.36 -4.53 3.08
CA THR A 156 9.61 -3.80 4.11
C THR A 156 8.88 -2.56 3.57
N ARG A 157 9.13 -2.16 2.32
CA ARG A 157 8.45 -1.06 1.64
C ARG A 157 7.43 -1.59 0.66
N LEU A 158 6.15 -1.56 1.04
CA LEU A 158 5.04 -1.92 0.15
C LEU A 158 4.79 -0.79 -0.86
N TYR A 159 4.70 -1.11 -2.14
CA TYR A 159 4.38 -0.14 -3.18
C TYR A 159 2.89 0.24 -3.14
N LEU A 160 2.58 1.52 -2.95
CA LEU A 160 1.21 2.04 -2.88
C LEU A 160 0.76 2.65 -4.21
N GLY A 161 1.69 3.21 -4.98
CA GLY A 161 1.41 3.87 -6.23
C GLY A 161 2.56 4.76 -6.70
N THR A 162 2.30 5.55 -7.75
CA THR A 162 3.27 6.46 -8.36
C THR A 162 2.63 7.82 -8.56
N GLY A 163 3.36 8.87 -8.24
CA GLY A 163 3.05 10.25 -8.57
C GLY A 163 3.98 10.80 -9.66
N ARG A 164 3.71 12.01 -10.15
CA ARG A 164 4.64 12.78 -10.99
C ARG A 164 4.58 14.25 -10.61
N THR A 165 5.74 14.89 -10.49
CA THR A 165 5.82 16.34 -10.27
C THR A 165 5.51 17.13 -11.54
N THR A 166 4.97 18.34 -11.37
CA THR A 166 4.68 19.27 -12.46
C THR A 166 5.94 20.03 -12.88
N GLY A 167 5.79 21.05 -13.73
CA GLY A 167 6.87 22.00 -14.03
C GLY A 167 7.29 22.88 -12.84
N VAL A 168 6.51 22.88 -11.75
CA VAL A 168 6.84 23.58 -10.51
C VAL A 168 7.33 22.57 -9.47
N SER A 169 8.50 22.85 -8.88
CA SER A 169 9.12 21.97 -7.88
C SER A 169 8.22 21.79 -6.66
N GLY A 170 8.12 20.54 -6.18
CA GLY A 170 7.30 20.22 -5.00
C GLY A 170 5.79 20.26 -5.27
N GLN A 171 5.36 20.24 -6.53
CA GLN A 171 3.95 20.24 -6.90
C GLN A 171 3.58 19.04 -7.77
N THR A 172 2.43 18.43 -7.51
CA THR A 172 1.79 17.40 -8.35
C THR A 172 0.36 17.83 -8.71
N GLU A 173 -0.30 17.05 -9.56
CA GLU A 173 -1.63 17.38 -10.10
C GLU A 173 -2.49 16.13 -10.33
N ASP A 174 -3.74 16.19 -9.90
CA ASP A 174 -4.80 15.25 -10.28
C ASP A 174 -5.99 16.05 -10.80
N SER A 175 -5.97 16.32 -12.11
CA SER A 175 -6.98 17.07 -12.83
C SER A 175 -7.49 16.28 -14.03
N ILE A 176 -8.58 16.76 -14.64
CA ILE A 176 -9.11 16.15 -15.86
C ILE A 176 -8.10 16.18 -17.01
N SER A 177 -7.18 17.15 -17.06
CA SER A 177 -6.15 17.24 -18.10
C SER A 177 -4.86 16.53 -17.73
N LYS A 178 -4.57 16.33 -16.44
CA LYS A 178 -3.37 15.63 -15.96
C LYS A 178 -3.68 14.71 -14.79
N ARG A 179 -3.54 13.40 -15.01
CA ARG A 179 -3.67 12.37 -13.96
C ARG A 179 -2.28 11.91 -13.52
N PHE A 180 -1.54 12.79 -12.85
CA PHE A 180 -0.17 12.47 -12.39
C PHE A 180 -0.15 11.66 -11.09
N HIS A 181 -1.30 11.20 -10.62
CA HIS A 181 -1.42 10.52 -9.36
C HIS A 181 -2.10 9.17 -9.56
N TRP A 182 -1.35 8.08 -9.36
CA TRP A 182 -1.78 6.72 -9.64
C TRP A 182 -1.75 5.84 -8.40
N ASN A 183 -2.84 5.10 -8.19
CA ASN A 183 -2.99 4.13 -7.11
C ASN A 183 -2.74 2.71 -7.64
N TYR A 184 -1.93 1.92 -6.94
CA TYR A 184 -1.79 0.49 -7.23
C TYR A 184 -3.02 -0.30 -6.74
N TYR A 185 -3.43 -0.02 -5.50
CA TYR A 185 -4.58 -0.65 -4.86
C TYR A 185 -5.86 0.18 -5.01
N ASN A 186 -7.02 -0.48 -4.92
CA ASN A 186 -8.34 0.15 -4.92
C ASN A 186 -8.62 1.08 -6.11
N ARG A 187 -8.08 0.79 -7.31
CA ARG A 187 -8.17 1.65 -8.51
C ARG A 187 -9.62 2.01 -8.87
N VAL A 188 -9.80 3.24 -9.33
CA VAL A 188 -11.09 3.84 -9.68
C VAL A 188 -10.88 4.52 -11.02
N PRO A 189 -11.69 4.21 -12.04
CA PRO A 189 -11.63 4.89 -13.34
C PRO A 189 -11.86 6.38 -13.17
N ARG A 190 -11.04 7.19 -13.85
CA ARG A 190 -11.15 8.65 -13.85
C ARG A 190 -11.05 9.18 -15.26
N GLN A 191 -11.81 10.23 -15.55
CA GLN A 191 -11.74 10.90 -16.85
C GLN A 191 -10.40 11.59 -17.02
N LEU A 192 -9.75 11.34 -18.15
CA LEU A 192 -8.61 12.08 -18.66
C LEU A 192 -9.03 12.67 -20.01
N LYS A 193 -9.07 13.99 -20.10
CA LYS A 193 -9.49 14.74 -21.29
C LYS A 193 -8.57 15.93 -21.48
N LEU A 194 -8.01 16.02 -22.67
CA LEU A 194 -7.37 17.22 -23.19
C LEU A 194 -8.29 17.80 -24.27
N ILE A 195 -8.68 19.07 -24.14
CA ILE A 195 -9.40 19.80 -25.18
C ILE A 195 -8.42 20.78 -25.79
N GLU A 196 -8.09 20.59 -27.05
CA GLU A 196 -7.32 21.55 -27.83
C GLU A 196 -8.20 22.17 -28.91
N VAL A 197 -7.95 23.42 -29.23
CA VAL A 197 -8.65 24.16 -30.32
C VAL A 197 -7.89 24.07 -31.65
N THR A 198 -6.78 23.32 -31.68
CA THR A 198 -5.92 23.16 -32.84
C THR A 198 -6.54 22.16 -33.82
N ASN A 199 -6.76 22.59 -35.07
CA ASN A 199 -7.17 21.73 -36.16
C ASN A 199 -5.95 21.14 -36.87
N HIS A 200 -5.96 19.82 -37.10
CA HIS A 200 -4.94 19.15 -37.90
C HIS A 200 -5.51 18.84 -39.30
N THR A 201 -4.86 19.35 -40.34
CA THR A 201 -5.17 18.99 -41.73
C THR A 201 -4.31 17.79 -42.12
N TYR A 202 -4.94 16.62 -42.26
CA TYR A 202 -4.23 15.40 -42.67
C TYR A 202 -4.29 15.25 -44.20
N ALA A 203 -3.14 15.28 -44.86
CA ALA A 203 -3.03 15.12 -46.31
C ALA A 203 -2.80 13.65 -46.75
N THR A 204 -2.66 12.71 -45.80
CA THR A 204 -2.38 11.30 -46.09
C THR A 204 -3.19 10.37 -45.18
N ASN A 205 -3.56 9.19 -45.69
CA ASN A 205 -4.35 8.17 -44.98
C ASN A 205 -3.57 7.40 -43.91
N THR A 206 -2.44 7.93 -43.43
CA THR A 206 -1.61 7.26 -42.41
C THR A 206 -2.08 7.66 -41.02
N VAL A 207 -2.53 6.69 -40.22
CA VAL A 207 -2.87 6.90 -38.80
C VAL A 207 -1.62 7.35 -38.04
N ARG A 208 -1.72 8.42 -37.25
CA ARG A 208 -0.64 8.97 -36.41
C ARG A 208 -1.16 9.34 -35.02
N PRO A 209 -0.29 9.35 -33.99
CA PRO A 209 -0.66 9.83 -32.67
C PRO A 209 -0.98 11.34 -32.69
N TRP A 210 -1.84 11.77 -31.76
CA TRP A 210 -2.20 13.19 -31.60
C TRP A 210 -0.96 14.02 -31.27
N ASN A 211 -0.77 15.14 -31.96
CA ASN A 211 0.36 16.05 -31.80
C ASN A 211 1.77 15.39 -31.85
N ASN A 212 1.92 14.29 -32.61
CA ASN A 212 3.19 13.57 -32.74
C ASN A 212 3.74 12.99 -31.41
N ALA A 213 2.86 12.78 -30.42
CA ALA A 213 3.18 12.21 -29.12
C ALA A 213 3.40 10.69 -29.12
#